data_AF-A0A2V2ERL7-F1
#
_entry.id   AF-A0A2V2ERL7-F1
#
_cell.length_a   1.000
_cell.length_b   1.000
_cell.length_c   1.000
_cell.angle_alpha   90.00
_cell.angle_beta   90.00
_cell.angle_gamma   90.00
#
_symmetry.space_group_name_H-M   'P 1'
#
loop_
_entity.id
_entity.type
_entity.pdbx_description
1 polymer ?
#
loop_
_entity_poly.entity_id
_entity_poly.type
_entity_poly.pdbx_seq_one_letter_code
_entity_poly.pdbx_strand_id
1 'polypeptide(L)'
;MIYALLFVLLLALFLAFVILPEREKLDGVDILVENECVFSCDFRRNTFEIYDADRVKVEEDGAVLLVTITTERGYNTVSIDRSARQADMTDADCSWSRDCVYMPPIRDTASAPISCIPHGVVVMPVGGDLASDGTLE
;
A
#
# COMPACT_ATOMS: atom_id res chain seq x y z
N MET A 1 -18.27 -20.09 -39.68
CA MET A 1 -19.15 -19.57 -38.61
C MET A 1 -18.65 -19.92 -37.21
N ILE A 2 -18.37 -21.20 -36.92
CA ILE A 2 -17.86 -21.63 -35.61
C ILE A 2 -16.61 -20.86 -35.17
N TYR A 3 -15.63 -20.67 -36.06
CA TYR A 3 -14.41 -19.92 -35.74
C TYR A 3 -14.64 -18.44 -35.44
N ALA A 4 -15.62 -17.80 -36.08
CA ALA A 4 -15.96 -16.40 -35.81
C ALA A 4 -16.62 -16.26 -34.44
N LEU A 5 -17.47 -17.22 -34.07
CA LEU A 5 -18.15 -17.25 -32.77
C LEU A 5 -17.15 -17.49 -31.63
N LEU A 6 -16.17 -18.38 -31.86
CA LEU A 6 -15.09 -18.66 -30.92
C LEU A 6 -14.19 -17.42 -30.73
N PHE A 7 -13.87 -16.70 -31.81
CA PHE A 7 -13.11 -15.45 -31.73
C PHE A 7 -13.84 -14.36 -30.94
N VAL A 8 -15.15 -14.18 -31.17
CA VAL A 8 -15.97 -13.21 -30.41
C VAL A 8 -16.03 -13.57 -28.93
N LEU A 9 -16.16 -14.86 -28.61
CA LEU A 9 -16.15 -15.34 -27.22
C LEU A 9 -14.81 -15.05 -26.52
N LEU A 10 -13.69 -15.33 -27.19
CA LEU A 10 -12.36 -15.04 -26.66
C LEU A 10 -12.14 -13.54 -26.46
N LEU A 11 -12.57 -12.72 -27.42
CA LEU A 11 -12.48 -11.26 -27.32
C LEU A 11 -13.32 -10.73 -26.14
N ALA A 12 -14.54 -11.26 -25.96
CA ALA A 12 -15.42 -10.87 -24.87
C ALA A 12 -14.82 -11.26 -23.50
N LEU A 13 -14.24 -12.46 -23.37
CA LEU A 13 -13.53 -12.88 -22.16
C LEU A 13 -12.32 -11.97 -21.89
N PHE A 14 -11.50 -11.69 -22.91
CA PHE A 14 -10.34 -10.80 -22.75
C PHE A 14 -10.76 -9.39 -22.29
N LEU A 15 -11.80 -8.83 -22.90
CA LEU A 15 -12.33 -7.52 -22.50
C LEU A 15 -12.91 -7.55 -21.09
N ALA A 16 -13.62 -8.61 -20.71
CA ALA A 16 -14.16 -8.75 -19.36
C ALA A 16 -13.02 -8.75 -18.32
N PHE A 17 -11.95 -9.52 -18.53
CA PHE A 17 -10.80 -9.57 -17.62
C PHE A 17 -10.00 -8.25 -17.56
N VAL A 18 -9.88 -7.53 -18.68
CA VAL A 18 -9.13 -6.26 -18.71
C VAL A 18 -9.95 -5.09 -18.14
N ILE A 19 -11.27 -5.09 -18.32
CA ILE A 19 -12.14 -3.96 -17.95
C ILE A 19 -12.76 -4.13 -16.55
N LEU A 20 -12.95 -5.36 -16.07
CA LEU A 20 -13.60 -5.66 -14.78
C LEU A 20 -12.62 -6.30 -13.78
N PRO A 21 -11.47 -5.69 -13.44
CA PRO A 21 -10.77 -6.11 -12.25
C PRO A 21 -11.60 -5.69 -11.02
N GLU A 22 -12.23 -6.64 -10.35
CA GLU A 22 -12.70 -6.45 -8.98
C GLU A 22 -11.47 -6.24 -8.10
N ARG A 23 -11.14 -4.97 -7.85
CA ARG A 23 -10.06 -4.63 -6.91
C ARG A 23 -10.64 -4.63 -5.52
N GLU A 24 -10.16 -5.54 -4.69
CA GLU A 24 -10.52 -5.54 -3.28
C GLU A 24 -10.11 -4.23 -2.62
N LYS A 25 -10.98 -3.77 -1.72
CA LYS A 25 -10.74 -2.53 -1.00
C LYS A 25 -9.58 -2.72 -0.04
N LEU A 26 -8.78 -1.67 0.08
CA LEU A 26 -7.72 -1.59 1.07
C LEU A 26 -8.32 -1.60 2.49
N ASP A 27 -7.88 -2.55 3.30
CA ASP A 27 -8.30 -2.70 4.69
C ASP A 27 -7.38 -1.95 5.64
N GLY A 28 -6.12 -1.77 5.26
CA GLY A 28 -5.14 -1.05 6.04
C GLY A 28 -3.82 -0.88 5.32
N VAL A 29 -2.84 -0.33 6.04
CA VAL A 29 -1.46 -0.17 5.57
C VAL A 29 -0.53 -0.47 6.73
N ASP A 30 0.47 -1.32 6.46
CA ASP A 30 1.54 -1.61 7.39
C ASP A 30 2.83 -0.96 6.90
N ILE A 31 3.58 -0.37 7.83
CA ILE A 31 4.89 0.20 7.56
C ILE A 31 5.93 -0.64 8.30
N LEU A 32 6.85 -1.21 7.53
CA LEU A 32 7.92 -2.04 8.01
C LEU A 32 9.27 -1.35 7.85
N VAL A 33 10.14 -1.52 8.83
CA VAL A 33 11.55 -1.12 8.80
C VAL A 33 12.39 -2.37 8.97
N GLU A 34 13.25 -2.70 8.00
CA GLU A 34 14.09 -3.89 8.05
C GLU A 34 13.28 -5.19 8.34
N ASN A 35 12.08 -5.26 7.77
CA ASN A 35 11.13 -6.38 7.91
C ASN A 35 10.46 -6.52 9.29
N GLU A 36 10.55 -5.49 10.14
CA GLU A 36 9.82 -5.36 11.40
C GLU A 36 8.70 -4.33 11.28
N CYS A 37 7.47 -4.68 11.67
CA CYS A 37 6.34 -3.75 11.63
C CYS A 37 6.48 -2.70 12.73
N VAL A 38 6.62 -1.43 12.33
CA VAL A 38 6.78 -0.30 13.25
C VAL A 38 5.49 0.50 13.42
N PHE A 39 4.60 0.44 12.42
CA PHE A 39 3.33 1.16 12.39
C PHE A 39 2.31 0.39 11.55
N SER A 40 1.08 0.33 12.03
CA SER A 40 -0.05 -0.26 11.31
C SER A 40 -1.26 0.68 11.37
N CYS A 41 -1.97 0.83 10.25
CA CYS A 41 -3.21 1.58 10.17
C CYS A 41 -4.34 0.71 9.60
N ASP A 42 -5.45 0.61 10.33
CA ASP A 42 -6.66 -0.11 9.93
C ASP A 42 -7.74 0.90 9.50
N PHE A 43 -8.11 0.85 8.22
CA PHE A 43 -9.16 1.70 7.64
C PHE A 43 -10.58 1.24 7.97
N ARG A 44 -10.79 -0.05 8.29
CA ARG A 44 -12.12 -0.56 8.69
C ARG A 44 -12.49 -0.05 10.08
N ARG A 45 -11.54 -0.09 11.01
CA ARG A 45 -11.72 0.35 12.40
C ARG A 45 -11.41 1.83 12.60
N ASN A 46 -10.76 2.46 11.63
CA ASN A 46 -10.26 3.83 11.71
C ASN A 46 -9.31 4.01 12.91
N THR A 47 -8.46 3.02 13.14
CA THR A 47 -7.48 2.96 14.23
C THR A 47 -6.08 2.79 13.68
N PHE A 48 -5.08 3.20 14.43
CA PHE A 48 -3.67 2.93 14.11
C PHE A 48 -2.95 2.47 15.38
N GLU A 49 -1.90 1.68 15.17
CA GLU A 49 -1.03 1.16 16.21
C GLU A 49 0.41 1.55 15.89
N ILE A 50 1.11 2.06 16.90
CA ILE A 50 2.53 2.37 16.83
C ILE A 50 3.25 1.32 17.66
N TYR A 51 4.07 0.50 17.01
CA TYR A 51 4.86 -0.55 17.67
C TYR A 51 6.21 -0.01 18.14
N ASP A 52 6.78 0.95 17.40
CA ASP A 52 8.04 1.62 17.74
C ASP A 52 7.83 3.15 17.78
N ALA A 53 7.52 3.66 18.97
CA ALA A 53 7.27 5.09 19.18
C ALA A 53 8.55 5.94 19.16
N ASP A 54 9.74 5.34 19.28
CA ASP A 54 11.00 6.08 19.25
C ASP A 54 11.37 6.43 17.80
N ARG A 55 10.95 5.61 16.83
CA ARG A 55 11.22 5.80 15.40
C ARG A 55 10.07 6.44 14.64
N VAL A 56 8.84 6.33 15.13
CA VAL A 56 7.64 6.77 14.41
C VAL A 56 7.04 8.01 15.05
N LYS A 57 6.91 9.07 14.26
CA LYS A 57 6.17 10.28 14.62
C LYS A 57 4.92 10.37 13.74
N VAL A 58 3.76 10.52 14.37
CA VAL A 58 2.48 10.67 13.67
C VAL A 58 1.94 12.08 13.91
N GLU A 59 1.59 12.76 12.83
CA GLU A 59 0.89 14.04 12.84
C GLU A 59 -0.47 13.85 12.16
N GLU A 60 -1.56 14.14 12.86
CA GLU A 60 -2.90 14.09 12.28
C GLU A 60 -3.29 15.46 11.70
N ASP A 61 -3.61 15.50 10.42
CA ASP A 61 -4.24 16.63 9.74
C ASP A 61 -5.62 16.23 9.21
N GLY A 62 -6.59 16.22 10.12
CA GLY A 62 -7.97 15.81 9.81
C GLY A 62 -8.08 14.34 9.37
N ALA A 63 -8.37 14.13 8.09
CA ALA A 63 -8.49 12.79 7.51
C ALA A 63 -7.14 12.16 7.13
N VAL A 64 -6.09 12.97 7.04
CA VAL A 64 -4.75 12.56 6.61
C VAL A 64 -3.86 12.37 7.82
N LEU A 65 -3.17 11.23 7.88
CA LEU A 65 -2.10 10.96 8.83
C LEU A 65 -0.76 11.14 8.12
N LEU A 66 0.09 12.01 8.64
CA LEU A 66 1.49 12.11 8.23
C LEU A 66 2.33 11.29 9.19
N VAL A 67 2.85 10.17 8.72
CA VAL A 67 3.67 9.23 9.47
C VAL A 67 5.11 9.40 9.04
N THR A 68 5.94 10.01 9.89
CA THR A 68 7.38 10.14 9.67
C THR A 68 8.12 9.03 10.40
N ILE A 69 8.86 8.23 9.65
CA ILE A 69 9.70 7.13 10.12
C ILE A 69 11.15 7.60 10.09
N THR A 70 11.80 7.57 11.25
CA THR A 70 13.24 7.88 11.40
C THR A 70 14.01 6.61 11.63
N THR A 71 15.01 6.37 10.77
CA THR A 71 15.94 5.24 10.87
C THR A 71 17.35 5.77 11.07
N GLU A 72 18.30 4.89 11.38
CA GLU A 72 19.72 5.27 11.43
C GLU A 72 20.27 5.74 10.07
N ARG A 73 19.58 5.41 8.98
CA ARG A 73 20.02 5.69 7.60
C ARG A 73 19.38 6.94 7.01
N GLY A 74 18.36 7.51 7.66
CA GLY A 74 17.58 8.64 7.16
C GLY A 74 16.12 8.58 7.60
N TYR A 75 15.27 9.40 6.98
CA TYR A 75 13.84 9.47 7.25
C TYR A 75 12.99 9.23 6.00
N ASN A 76 11.74 8.85 6.25
CA ASN A 76 10.68 8.70 5.27
C ASN A 76 9.40 9.28 5.86
N THR A 77 8.61 9.99 5.06
CA THR A 77 7.28 10.47 5.45
C THR A 77 6.25 9.86 4.54
N VAL A 78 5.29 9.15 5.15
CA VAL A 78 4.17 8.50 4.49
C VAL A 78 2.90 9.27 4.84
N SER A 79 2.18 9.73 3.83
CA SER A 79 0.84 10.27 3.96
C SER A 79 -0.18 9.14 3.84
N ILE A 80 -1.09 9.05 4.79
CA ILE A 80 -2.17 8.06 4.81
C ILE A 80 -3.50 8.82 4.87
N ASP A 81 -4.26 8.82 3.78
CA ASP A 81 -5.60 9.38 3.72
C ASP A 81 -6.63 8.31 4.10
N ARG A 82 -7.21 8.44 5.31
CA ARG A 82 -8.21 7.51 5.84
C ARG A 82 -9.54 7.59 5.11
N SER A 83 -9.86 8.74 4.50
CA SER A 83 -11.11 8.93 3.75
C SER A 83 -11.02 8.32 2.35
N ALA A 84 -9.89 8.55 1.67
CA ALA A 84 -9.63 7.96 0.36
C ALA A 84 -9.15 6.50 0.44
N ARG A 85 -8.77 6.01 1.63
CA ARG A 85 -8.11 4.72 1.87
C ARG A 85 -6.89 4.56 0.96
N GLN A 86 -5.98 5.52 1.07
CA GLN A 86 -4.79 5.58 0.25
C GLN A 86 -3.56 5.87 1.11
N ALA A 87 -2.43 5.26 0.78
CA ALA A 87 -1.13 5.66 1.31
C ALA A 87 -0.16 6.07 0.20
N ASP A 88 0.68 7.04 0.50
CA ASP A 88 1.66 7.60 -0.42
C ASP A 88 2.92 8.03 0.32
N MET A 89 4.09 7.87 -0.30
CA MET A 89 5.36 8.34 0.25
C MET A 89 5.58 9.77 -0.21
N THR A 90 5.42 10.74 0.69
CA THR A 90 5.49 12.17 0.32
C THR A 90 6.90 12.74 0.45
N ASP A 91 7.73 12.19 1.34
CA ASP A 91 9.09 12.69 1.55
C ASP A 91 10.08 11.59 1.95
N ALA A 92 11.35 11.78 1.58
CA ALA A 92 12.46 10.90 1.96
C ALA A 92 13.81 11.57 1.65
N ASP A 93 14.85 11.24 2.43
CA ASP A 93 16.24 11.67 2.21
C ASP A 93 17.17 10.55 1.68
N CYS A 94 16.60 9.50 1.07
CA CYS A 94 17.30 8.26 0.73
C CYS A 94 18.33 8.35 -0.40
N SER A 95 18.18 9.30 -1.32
CA SER A 95 19.08 9.52 -2.45
C SER A 95 18.70 10.81 -3.18
N TRP A 96 19.51 11.23 -4.14
CA TRP A 96 19.14 12.33 -5.05
C TRP A 96 17.91 12.01 -5.91
N SER A 97 17.71 10.74 -6.29
CA SER A 97 16.58 10.30 -7.12
C SER A 97 15.26 10.22 -6.37
N ARG A 98 15.29 9.95 -5.05
CA ARG A 98 14.10 9.80 -4.20
C ARG A 98 13.03 8.89 -4.82
N ASP A 99 13.45 7.77 -5.41
CA ASP A 99 12.57 6.91 -6.22
C ASP A 99 11.31 6.46 -5.47
N CYS A 100 11.42 6.22 -4.16
CA CYS A 100 10.29 5.86 -3.29
C CYS A 100 9.17 6.92 -3.23
N VAL A 101 9.49 8.20 -3.40
CA VAL A 101 8.52 9.31 -3.39
C VAL A 101 7.73 9.41 -4.70
N TYR A 102 8.27 8.84 -5.78
CA TYR A 102 7.62 8.86 -7.10
C TYR A 102 6.93 7.53 -7.44
N MET A 103 6.91 6.58 -6.51
CA MET A 103 6.17 5.34 -6.69
C MET A 103 4.66 5.63 -6.69
N PRO A 104 3.85 4.85 -7.42
CA PRO A 104 2.40 4.99 -7.37
C PRO A 104 1.88 4.79 -5.94
N PRO A 105 0.84 5.54 -5.54
CA PRO A 105 0.25 5.37 -4.22
C PRO A 105 -0.48 4.03 -4.11
N ILE A 106 -0.56 3.54 -2.87
CA ILE A 106 -1.29 2.33 -2.51
C ILE A 106 -2.78 2.66 -2.41
N ARG A 107 -3.61 2.08 -3.27
CA ARG A 107 -5.06 2.36 -3.35
C ARG A 107 -5.94 1.13 -3.15
N ASP A 108 -5.37 -0.04 -3.32
CA ASP A 108 -6.04 -1.33 -3.28
C ASP A 108 -5.03 -2.41 -2.87
N THR A 109 -5.51 -3.62 -2.58
CA THR A 109 -4.68 -4.75 -2.13
C THR A 109 -3.72 -5.25 -3.23
N ALA A 110 -4.05 -4.98 -4.51
CA ALA A 110 -3.22 -5.31 -5.66
C ALA A 110 -2.13 -4.26 -5.95
N SER A 111 -2.13 -3.13 -5.22
CA SER A 111 -1.14 -2.08 -5.39
C SER A 111 0.24 -2.58 -5.00
N ALA A 112 1.25 -2.23 -5.79
CA ALA A 112 2.63 -2.59 -5.45
C ALA A 112 3.03 -1.90 -4.14
N PRO A 113 3.77 -2.59 -3.24
CA PRO A 113 4.34 -1.96 -2.06
C PRO A 113 5.26 -0.79 -2.43
N ILE A 114 5.25 0.26 -1.61
CA ILE A 114 6.20 1.35 -1.75
C ILE A 114 7.44 1.00 -0.94
N SER A 115 8.61 0.91 -1.59
CA SER A 115 9.85 0.51 -0.94
C SER A 115 10.92 1.60 -1.05
N CYS A 116 11.50 1.96 0.08
CA CYS A 116 12.70 2.75 0.18
C CYS A 116 13.88 1.84 0.55
N ILE A 117 14.52 1.26 -0.47
CA ILE A 117 15.63 0.32 -0.30
C ILE A 117 16.78 0.91 0.55
N PRO A 118 17.23 2.16 0.37
CA PRO A 118 18.34 2.70 1.16
C PRO A 118 18.06 2.75 2.67
N HIS A 119 16.82 3.04 3.07
CA HIS A 119 16.42 3.12 4.48
C HIS A 119 15.80 1.83 5.01
N GLY A 120 15.61 0.81 4.17
CA GLY A 120 14.94 -0.43 4.55
C GLY A 120 13.47 -0.27 4.92
N VAL A 121 12.81 0.79 4.45
CA VAL A 121 11.38 1.07 4.74
C VAL A 121 10.50 0.48 3.64
N VAL A 122 9.45 -0.22 4.03
CA VAL A 122 8.44 -0.76 3.11
C VAL A 122 7.05 -0.43 3.62
N VAL A 123 6.22 0.15 2.75
CA VAL A 123 4.80 0.40 2.99
C VAL A 123 4.00 -0.67 2.24
N MET A 124 3.29 -1.50 2.98
CA MET A 124 2.56 -2.66 2.46
C MET A 124 1.05 -2.38 2.49
N PRO A 125 0.30 -2.70 1.41
CA PRO A 125 -1.14 -2.77 1.50
C PRO A 125 -1.55 -3.93 2.42
N VAL A 126 -2.56 -3.69 3.24
CA VAL A 126 -3.25 -4.72 4.01
C VAL A 126 -4.66 -4.86 3.47
N GLY A 127 -5.05 -6.09 3.16
CA GLY A 127 -6.41 -6.46 2.81
C GLY A 127 -6.46 -7.77 2.05
N GLY A 128 -7.69 -8.20 1.78
CA GLY A 128 -7.98 -9.57 1.38
C GLY A 128 -8.11 -10.45 2.61
N ASP A 129 -9.08 -11.37 2.59
CA ASP A 129 -9.22 -12.39 3.63
C ASP A 129 -8.03 -13.35 3.52
N LEU A 130 -6.87 -12.93 4.07
CA LEU A 130 -5.84 -13.88 4.47
C LEU A 130 -6.45 -14.71 5.59
N ALA A 131 -6.99 -15.87 5.22
CA ALA A 131 -7.21 -16.94 6.17
C ALA A 131 -5.93 -17.07 7.00
N SER A 132 -6.09 -17.27 8.32
CA SER A 132 -4.98 -17.40 9.28
C SER A 132 -4.00 -18.55 8.97
N ASP A 133 -4.20 -19.27 7.86
CA ASP A 133 -3.39 -20.36 7.34
C ASP A 133 -2.52 -20.00 6.10
N GLY A 134 -2.60 -18.77 5.58
CA GLY A 134 -1.75 -18.30 4.48
C GLY A 134 -2.20 -18.75 3.08
N THR A 135 -3.46 -19.17 2.92
CA THR A 135 -4.05 -19.47 1.59
C THR A 135 -4.83 -18.26 1.08
N LEU A 136 -4.67 -17.94 -0.22
CA LEU A 136 -5.51 -16.96 -0.92
C LEU A 136 -6.89 -17.60 -1.14
N GLU A 137 -7.96 -17.03 -0.58
CA GLU A 137 -9.34 -17.36 -0.95
C GLU A 137 -9.76 -16.72 -2.29
#